data_AF-Q8BTC9-F1
#
_entry.id   AF-Q8BTC9-F1
#
_cell.length_a   1.000
_cell.length_b   1.000
_cell.length_c   1.000
_cell.angle_alpha   90.00
_cell.angle_beta   90.00
_cell.angle_gamma   90.00
#
_symmetry.space_group_name_H-M   'P 1'
#
loop_
_entity.id
_entity.type
_entity.pdbx_description
1 polymer ?
#
loop_
_entity_poly.entity_id
_entity_poly.type
_entity_poly.pdbx_seq_one_letter_code
_entity_poly.pdbx_strand_id
1 'polypeptide(L)'
;LNLKDLVTYFLNLRQANVQETPRWEQEYRLTEAYQVPDASVSSMHTALTRIASEPHILQRYYVYNSVSYNHLTCEDSCRIEHVCAIQHVAFNTYATCLHGLGAKLVPGFLLILTLLPSLHVLEVL
;
A
#
# COMPACT_ATOMS: atom_id res chain seq x y z
N LEU A 1 0.11 -13.49 -27.94
CA LEU A 1 -0.03 -14.39 -26.77
C LEU A 1 -0.80 -13.65 -25.69
N ASN A 2 -1.73 -14.30 -24.99
CA ASN A 2 -2.45 -13.72 -23.84
C ASN A 2 -2.14 -14.54 -22.59
N LEU A 3 -1.79 -13.89 -21.48
CA LEU A 3 -1.52 -14.54 -20.21
C LEU A 3 -2.85 -14.97 -19.57
N LYS A 4 -3.00 -16.28 -19.35
CA LYS A 4 -4.22 -16.84 -18.75
C LYS A 4 -4.18 -16.88 -17.24
N ASP A 5 -3.02 -17.17 -16.67
CA ASP A 5 -2.85 -17.23 -15.23
C ASP A 5 -1.36 -17.26 -14.87
N LEU A 6 -1.06 -17.14 -13.59
CA LEU A 6 0.21 -17.57 -13.00
C LEU A 6 -0.05 -18.29 -11.68
N VAL A 7 0.83 -19.22 -11.37
CA VAL A 7 0.82 -19.96 -10.11
C VAL A 7 2.21 -19.83 -9.49
N THR A 8 2.26 -19.29 -8.28
CA THR A 8 3.49 -19.21 -7.51
C THR A 8 3.59 -20.44 -6.61
N TYR A 9 4.78 -21.05 -6.59
CA TYR A 9 5.13 -22.11 -5.66
C TYR A 9 6.22 -21.60 -4.72
N PHE A 10 6.22 -22.09 -3.50
CA PHE A 10 7.22 -21.70 -2.51
C PHE A 10 7.67 -22.88 -1.65
N LEU A 11 8.74 -22.65 -0.89
CA LEU A 11 9.23 -23.53 0.14
C LEU A 11 9.20 -22.78 1.47
N ASN A 12 8.39 -23.24 2.42
CA ASN A 12 8.44 -22.70 3.77
C ASN A 12 9.77 -23.10 4.43
N LEU A 13 10.73 -22.17 4.43
CA LEU A 13 12.09 -22.42 4.93
C LEU A 13 12.12 -22.83 6.41
N ARG A 14 11.24 -22.27 7.25
CA ARG A 14 11.17 -22.62 8.67
C ARG A 14 10.81 -24.10 8.84
N GLN A 15 9.86 -24.59 8.04
CA GLN A 15 9.44 -25.98 8.06
C GLN A 15 10.45 -26.90 7.37
N ALA A 16 10.98 -26.50 6.22
CA ALA A 16 11.91 -27.30 5.43
C ALA A 16 13.22 -27.59 6.17
N ASN A 17 13.71 -26.65 6.99
CA ASN A 17 14.97 -26.80 7.73
C ASN A 17 14.94 -27.88 8.82
N VAL A 18 13.76 -28.42 9.19
CA VAL A 18 13.62 -29.51 10.17
C VAL A 18 13.16 -30.82 9.52
N GLN A 19 13.07 -30.87 8.19
CA GLN A 19 12.65 -32.03 7.41
C GLN A 19 13.83 -32.64 6.65
N GLU A 20 13.81 -33.95 6.44
CA GLU A 20 14.84 -34.65 5.66
C GLU A 20 14.84 -34.25 4.18
N THR A 21 13.69 -33.87 3.63
CA THR A 21 13.56 -33.48 2.22
C THR A 21 12.60 -32.30 2.10
N PRO A 22 13.03 -31.17 1.53
CA PRO A 22 12.15 -30.02 1.31
C PRO A 22 11.07 -30.35 0.29
N ARG A 23 9.83 -29.94 0.57
CA ARG A 23 8.69 -30.07 -0.35
C ARG A 23 8.18 -28.69 -0.73
N TRP A 24 8.23 -28.38 -2.02
CA TRP A 24 7.62 -27.19 -2.56
C TRP A 24 6.10 -27.34 -2.58
N GLU A 25 5.40 -26.26 -2.28
CA GLU A 25 3.94 -26.20 -2.24
C GLU A 25 3.44 -25.01 -3.05
N GLN A 26 2.20 -25.10 -3.53
CA GLN A 26 1.57 -23.98 -4.23
C GLN A 26 1.25 -22.89 -3.21
N GLU A 27 1.73 -21.67 -3.45
CA GLU A 27 1.39 -20.50 -2.63
C GLU A 27 0.03 -19.95 -3.06
N TYR A 28 -0.10 -19.53 -4.32
CA TYR A 28 -1.35 -19.00 -4.85
C TYR A 28 -1.43 -19.11 -6.38
N ARG A 29 -2.68 -19.12 -6.85
CA ARG A 29 -3.05 -18.85 -8.24
C ARG A 29 -3.57 -17.43 -8.35
N LEU A 30 -3.13 -16.67 -9.35
CA LEU A 30 -3.46 -15.24 -9.45
C LEU A 30 -4.96 -15.00 -9.63
N THR A 31 -5.60 -15.77 -10.51
CA THR A 31 -7.05 -15.66 -10.77
C THR A 31 -7.88 -15.90 -9.50
N GLU A 32 -7.49 -16.87 -8.67
CA GLU A 32 -8.10 -17.15 -7.37
C GLU A 32 -7.79 -16.06 -6.33
N ALA A 33 -6.53 -15.62 -6.25
CA ALA A 33 -6.09 -14.65 -5.25
C ALA A 33 -6.80 -13.29 -5.39
N TYR A 34 -7.04 -12.84 -6.61
CA TYR A 34 -7.61 -11.52 -6.90
C TYR A 34 -9.02 -11.58 -7.49
N GLN A 35 -9.59 -12.78 -7.68
CA GLN A 35 -10.91 -13.04 -8.28
C GLN A 35 -11.08 -12.34 -9.63
N VAL A 36 -10.11 -12.58 -10.51
CA VAL A 36 -10.06 -12.03 -11.87
C VAL A 36 -10.04 -13.17 -12.89
N PRO A 37 -10.58 -12.97 -14.11
CA PRO A 37 -10.76 -14.07 -15.06
C PRO A 37 -9.47 -14.56 -15.73
N ASP A 38 -8.42 -13.75 -15.74
CA ASP A 38 -7.12 -14.07 -16.33
C ASP A 38 -6.00 -13.14 -15.81
N ALA A 39 -4.82 -13.20 -16.42
CA ALA A 39 -3.69 -12.31 -16.14
C ALA A 39 -3.53 -11.21 -17.21
N SER A 40 -4.63 -10.77 -17.83
CA SER A 40 -4.62 -9.63 -18.75
C SER A 40 -4.37 -8.31 -18.03
N VAL A 41 -3.99 -7.26 -18.78
CA VAL A 41 -3.78 -5.91 -18.21
C VAL A 41 -5.03 -5.39 -17.48
N SER A 42 -6.23 -5.68 -18.00
CA SER A 42 -7.49 -5.29 -17.35
C SER A 42 -7.71 -6.01 -16.01
N SER A 43 -7.43 -7.32 -15.98
CA SER A 43 -7.48 -8.12 -14.76
C SER A 43 -6.43 -7.64 -13.74
N MET A 44 -5.22 -7.32 -14.16
CA MET A 44 -4.18 -6.79 -13.28
C MET A 44 -4.51 -5.40 -12.74
N HIS A 45 -5.12 -4.54 -13.56
CA HIS A 45 -5.63 -3.25 -13.08
C HIS A 45 -6.73 -3.45 -12.04
N THR A 46 -7.65 -4.40 -12.26
CA THR A 46 -8.67 -4.78 -11.27
C THR A 46 -8.03 -5.31 -9.98
N ALA A 47 -6.99 -6.14 -10.06
CA ALA A 47 -6.26 -6.59 -8.89
C ALA A 47 -5.65 -5.40 -8.11
N LEU A 48 -5.02 -4.44 -8.80
CA LEU A 48 -4.45 -3.23 -8.18
C LEU A 48 -5.54 -2.38 -7.51
N THR A 49 -6.68 -2.13 -8.16
CA THR A 49 -7.75 -1.33 -7.55
C THR A 49 -8.27 -1.97 -6.27
N ARG A 50 -8.41 -3.31 -6.25
CA ARG A 50 -8.79 -4.07 -5.05
C ARG A 50 -7.71 -4.05 -3.97
N ILE A 51 -6.43 -4.20 -4.32
CA ILE A 51 -5.31 -4.04 -3.37
C ILE A 51 -5.37 -2.65 -2.72
N ALA A 52 -5.70 -1.61 -3.49
CA ALA A 52 -5.79 -0.26 -2.97
C ALA A 52 -7.02 -0.03 -2.09
N SER A 53 -8.17 -0.67 -2.35
CA SER A 53 -9.44 -0.34 -1.66
C SER A 53 -9.90 -1.36 -0.62
N GLU A 54 -9.45 -2.61 -0.70
CA GLU A 54 -9.93 -3.71 0.15
C GLU A 54 -8.82 -4.21 1.10
N PRO A 55 -8.92 -3.97 2.42
CA PRO A 55 -7.86 -4.31 3.37
C PRO A 55 -7.43 -5.79 3.36
N HIS A 56 -8.38 -6.71 3.15
CA HIS A 56 -8.08 -8.14 3.10
C HIS A 56 -7.33 -8.53 1.81
N ILE A 57 -7.55 -7.84 0.69
CA ILE A 57 -6.81 -8.06 -0.56
C ILE A 57 -5.42 -7.45 -0.47
N LEU A 58 -5.30 -6.26 0.14
CA LEU A 58 -3.99 -5.68 0.48
C LEU A 58 -3.16 -6.65 1.31
N GLN A 59 -3.72 -7.17 2.40
CA GLN A 59 -3.01 -8.08 3.30
C GLN A 59 -2.60 -9.37 2.57
N ARG A 60 -3.47 -9.91 1.72
CA ARG A 60 -3.15 -11.07 0.88
C ARG A 60 -1.97 -10.80 -0.05
N TYR A 61 -2.02 -9.69 -0.79
CA TYR A 61 -0.91 -9.27 -1.65
C TYR A 61 0.39 -9.09 -0.86
N TYR A 62 0.32 -8.47 0.33
CA TYR A 62 1.48 -8.18 1.16
C TYR A 62 2.16 -9.47 1.69
N VAL A 63 1.38 -10.46 2.11
CA VAL A 63 1.93 -11.76 2.51
C VAL A 63 2.67 -12.41 1.32
N TYR A 64 2.05 -12.43 0.14
CA TYR A 64 2.66 -12.99 -1.08
C TYR A 64 3.87 -12.19 -1.58
N ASN A 65 3.96 -10.88 -1.30
CA ASN A 65 5.13 -10.07 -1.65
C ASN A 65 6.43 -10.60 -1.01
N SER A 66 6.31 -11.15 0.20
CA SER A 66 7.42 -11.78 0.92
C SER A 66 7.53 -13.30 0.69
N VAL A 67 6.76 -13.84 -0.26
CA VAL A 67 6.63 -15.29 -0.49
C VAL A 67 6.20 -16.02 0.80
N SER A 68 5.16 -15.48 1.45
CA SER A 68 4.58 -15.99 2.70
C SER A 68 5.57 -16.08 3.87
N TYR A 69 6.60 -15.24 3.88
CA TYR A 69 7.54 -15.14 5.01
C TYR A 69 7.03 -14.23 6.13
N ASN A 70 6.55 -13.03 5.77
CA ASN A 70 6.09 -12.01 6.71
C ASN A 70 4.56 -11.94 6.73
N HIS A 71 3.97 -12.16 7.91
CA HIS A 71 2.53 -12.11 8.14
C HIS A 71 2.09 -10.90 8.99
N LEU A 72 2.98 -9.95 9.26
CA LEU A 72 2.61 -8.69 9.90
C LEU A 72 1.59 -7.93 9.05
N THR A 73 0.79 -7.09 9.68
CA THR A 73 -0.20 -6.25 8.98
C THR A 73 0.49 -5.18 8.15
N CYS A 74 0.07 -5.01 6.90
CA CYS A 74 0.46 -3.88 6.06
C CYS A 74 -0.39 -2.65 6.43
N GLU A 75 0.17 -1.79 7.28
CA GLU A 75 -0.45 -0.54 7.72
C GLU A 75 -0.40 0.55 6.61
N ASP A 76 -0.97 1.73 6.89
CA ASP A 76 -1.16 2.81 5.91
C ASP A 76 0.12 3.18 5.12
N SER A 77 1.28 3.31 5.78
CA SER A 77 2.53 3.64 5.09
C SER A 77 2.95 2.55 4.11
N CYS A 78 2.88 1.28 4.53
CA CYS A 78 3.12 0.12 3.69
C CYS A 78 2.16 0.10 2.49
N ARG A 79 0.87 0.34 2.71
CA ARG A 79 -0.13 0.42 1.63
C ARG A 79 0.26 1.46 0.58
N ILE A 80 0.64 2.67 1.02
CA ILE A 80 1.01 3.77 0.13
C ILE A 80 2.23 3.38 -0.71
N GLU A 81 3.28 2.86 -0.08
CA GLU A 81 4.51 2.45 -0.76
C GLU A 81 4.23 1.41 -1.86
N HIS A 82 3.49 0.35 -1.53
CA HIS A 82 3.18 -0.72 -2.47
C HIS A 82 2.26 -0.25 -3.60
N VAL A 83 1.15 0.44 -3.30
CA VAL A 83 0.20 0.91 -4.32
C VAL A 83 0.86 1.90 -5.26
N CYS A 84 1.63 2.85 -4.74
CA CYS A 84 2.33 3.83 -5.57
C CYS A 84 3.36 3.17 -6.48
N ALA A 85 4.13 2.19 -5.99
CA ALA A 85 5.11 1.47 -6.79
C ALA A 85 4.49 0.66 -7.93
N ILE A 86 3.33 0.03 -7.69
CA ILE A 86 2.62 -0.74 -8.73
C ILE A 86 2.02 0.21 -9.78
N GLN A 87 1.41 1.31 -9.35
CA GLN A 87 0.64 2.21 -10.22
C GLN A 87 1.53 3.17 -11.03
N HIS A 88 2.63 3.65 -10.44
CA HIS A 88 3.39 4.76 -10.99
C HIS A 88 4.86 4.39 -11.22
N VAL A 89 5.18 3.98 -12.45
CA VAL A 89 6.56 3.68 -12.85
C VAL A 89 7.41 4.95 -13.04
N ALA A 90 6.78 6.06 -13.45
CA ALA A 90 7.49 7.32 -13.69
C ALA A 90 7.79 8.06 -12.37
N PHE A 91 9.01 8.58 -12.24
CA PHE A 91 9.49 9.21 -11.00
C PHE A 91 8.56 10.30 -10.46
N ASN A 92 8.12 11.24 -11.30
CA ASN A 92 7.32 12.38 -10.84
C ASN A 92 5.94 11.96 -10.33
N THR A 93 5.27 11.02 -11.00
CA THR A 93 3.95 10.55 -10.58
C THR A 93 4.05 9.62 -9.36
N TYR A 94 5.12 8.84 -9.25
CA TYR A 94 5.43 8.05 -8.05
C TYR A 94 5.63 8.94 -6.83
N ALA A 95 6.51 9.96 -6.93
CA ALA A 95 6.76 10.90 -5.85
C ALA A 95 5.48 11.65 -5.43
N THR A 96 4.67 12.08 -6.40
CA THR A 96 3.39 12.72 -6.13
C THR A 96 2.43 11.78 -5.37
N CYS A 97 2.39 10.50 -5.75
CA CYS A 97 1.54 9.51 -5.08
C CYS A 97 1.92 9.29 -3.62
N LEU A 98 3.22 9.19 -3.31
CA LEU A 98 3.70 9.04 -1.93
C LEU A 98 3.26 10.21 -1.02
N HIS A 99 3.19 11.42 -1.59
CA HIS A 99 2.81 12.63 -0.84
C HIS A 99 1.29 12.79 -0.71
N GLY A 100 0.51 12.32 -1.69
CA GLY A 100 -0.93 12.54 -1.79
C GLY A 100 -1.79 11.74 -0.79
N LEU A 101 -1.30 10.63 -0.26
CA LEU A 101 -2.00 9.83 0.76
C LEU A 101 -1.49 10.07 2.20
N GLY A 102 -0.32 10.67 2.37
CA GLY A 102 0.23 11.06 3.68
C GLY A 102 -0.25 12.42 4.18
N ALA A 103 -0.84 13.25 3.31
CA ALA A 103 -1.41 14.54 3.68
C ALA A 103 -2.83 14.40 4.24
N LYS A 104 -2.99 13.74 5.39
CA LYS A 104 -4.04 14.21 6.31
C LYS A 104 -3.58 15.60 6.74
N LEU A 105 -4.12 16.64 6.08
CA LEU A 105 -4.10 18.00 6.59
C LEU A 105 -4.61 17.91 8.04
N VAL A 106 -3.69 17.96 9.01
CA VAL A 106 -4.07 18.35 10.36
C VAL A 106 -4.72 19.72 10.17
N PRO A 107 -6.00 19.93 10.53
CA PRO A 107 -6.57 21.27 10.56
C PRO A 107 -5.95 21.98 11.76
N GLY A 108 -4.66 22.29 11.64
CA GLY A 108 -3.83 22.87 12.66
C GLY A 108 -3.64 24.34 12.33
N PHE A 109 -4.19 25.17 13.21
CA PHE A 109 -3.99 26.60 13.30
C PHE A 109 -4.93 27.48 12.45
N LEU A 110 -6.17 27.62 12.93
CA LEU A 110 -6.88 28.90 12.84
C LEU A 110 -5.97 29.99 13.44
N LEU A 111 -5.26 30.73 12.58
CA LEU A 111 -4.59 31.99 12.91
C LEU A 111 -5.68 33.02 13.28
N ILE A 112 -6.17 32.98 14.52
CA ILE A 112 -6.94 34.09 15.08
C ILE A 112 -5.92 35.17 15.45
N LEU A 113 -5.64 36.07 14.52
CA LEU A 113 -4.97 37.34 14.78
C LEU A 113 -5.92 38.21 15.61
N THR A 114 -5.84 38.14 16.94
CA THR A 114 -6.43 39.17 17.80
C THR A 114 -5.62 40.45 17.62
N LEU A 115 -6.14 41.40 16.86
CA LEU A 115 -5.64 42.78 16.82
C LEU A 115 -5.81 43.39 18.21
N LEU A 116 -4.71 43.55 18.95
CA LEU A 116 -4.63 44.49 20.06
C LEU A 116 -4.33 45.87 19.46
N PRO A 117 -5.24 46.86 19.51
CA PRO A 117 -4.85 48.23 19.27
C PRO A 117 -4.09 48.71 20.52
N SER A 118 -2.78 48.59 20.51
CA SER A 118 -1.93 49.45 21.31
C SER A 118 -1.74 50.75 20.55
N LEU A 119 -2.35 51.85 21.02
CA LEU A 119 -1.77 53.17 20.82
C LEU A 119 -2.11 54.11 22.00
N HIS A 120 -1.06 54.37 22.78
CA HIS A 120 -0.65 55.60 23.47
C HIS A 120 -1.73 56.52 24.10
N VAL A 121 -1.76 56.67 25.43
CA VAL A 121 -0.85 57.53 26.24
C VAL A 121 -0.89 59.01 25.82
N LEU A 122 -1.57 59.86 26.61
CA LEU A 122 -1.16 61.19 27.14
C LEU A 122 -2.40 61.83 27.80
N GLU A 123 -2.48 61.88 29.14
CA GLU A 123 -2.13 63.03 30.01
C GLU A 123 -3.18 64.14 30.09
N VAL A 124 -3.62 64.39 31.33
CA VAL A 124 -3.87 65.71 31.95
C VAL A 124 -4.96 66.60 31.35
N LEU A 125 -6.15 66.59 31.96
CA LEU A 125 -6.62 67.61 32.92
C LEU A 125 -7.86 67.11 33.68
#